data_AF-A0A933ZVJ7-F1
#
_entry.id   AF-A0A933ZVJ7-F1
#
_cell.length_a   1.000
_cell.length_b   1.000
_cell.length_c   1.000
_cell.angle_alpha   90.00
_cell.angle_beta   90.00
_cell.angle_gamma   90.00
#
_symmetry.space_group_name_H-M   'P 1'
#
loop_
_entity.id
_entity.type
_entity.pdbx_description
1 polymer ?
#
loop_
_entity_poly.entity_id
_entity_poly.type
_entity_poly.pdbx_seq_one_letter_code
_entity_poly.pdbx_strand_id
1 'polypeptide(L)'
;CVDGFCCDGACTGQCLACDVPAAPGTCSPISGAPHGARPPCAGAGSACEGTCDGTEPLACTYPGAELACRSAGCEEGVSSLGATCDGAGTCPLVTLACAPYHCGVDACLTTCTSSGDCVEGYYCDGQRCRARLADGRSCDDAEQCLSARCVDGVCCDGPCDGQCEACDLAGSLGRCSAVSGEPRGERAQCSGQASCQGLCDGTSRASCTFPGSSRECAPASCLAGILSEAATCDGQGGCAQGPTLACASGECIGSACACELQSDCPPGFVCAGDRCARMPADAGVTEADAGTIPSDDGVPMYSLGGCGCGQAAGGSGAAGMLLALLGLLATRRRRGSFSASSATRRAYR
;
A
#
# COMPACT_ATOMS: atom_id res chain seq x y z
N CYS A 1 -57.70 50.91 -40.58
CA CYS A 1 -56.74 51.85 -39.98
C CYS A 1 -55.55 51.08 -39.46
N VAL A 2 -54.34 51.57 -39.68
CA VAL A 2 -53.09 51.04 -39.13
C VAL A 2 -52.47 52.15 -38.29
N ASP A 3 -51.98 51.82 -37.09
CA ASP A 3 -51.41 52.78 -36.13
C ASP A 3 -52.34 53.98 -35.80
N GLY A 4 -53.66 53.79 -35.95
CA GLY A 4 -54.66 54.85 -35.75
C GLY A 4 -54.95 55.75 -36.97
N PHE A 5 -54.29 55.52 -38.11
CA PHE A 5 -54.41 56.34 -39.33
C PHE A 5 -55.03 55.58 -40.52
N CYS A 6 -55.63 56.32 -41.45
CA CYS A 6 -56.01 55.81 -42.78
C CYS A 6 -54.75 55.70 -43.65
N CYS A 7 -54.12 54.54 -43.65
CA CYS A 7 -52.85 54.33 -44.34
C CYS A 7 -53.04 54.02 -45.84
N ASP A 8 -52.06 54.44 -46.66
CA ASP A 8 -52.00 54.23 -48.11
C ASP A 8 -51.76 52.76 -48.53
N GLY A 9 -51.41 51.89 -47.58
CA GLY A 9 -51.23 50.46 -47.78
C GLY A 9 -51.45 49.61 -46.53
N ALA A 10 -51.28 48.28 -46.68
CA ALA A 10 -51.47 47.32 -45.58
C ALA A 10 -50.41 47.45 -44.47
N CYS A 11 -49.27 48.07 -44.78
CA CYS A 11 -48.21 48.40 -43.84
C CYS A 11 -47.82 47.22 -42.94
N THR A 12 -47.45 46.08 -43.54
CA THR A 12 -47.25 44.80 -42.82
C THR A 12 -45.82 44.57 -42.34
N GLY A 13 -44.86 45.41 -42.74
CA GLY A 13 -43.48 45.33 -42.29
C GLY A 13 -43.33 45.62 -40.80
N GLN A 14 -42.39 44.96 -40.12
CA GLN A 14 -42.18 45.14 -38.68
C GLN A 14 -41.77 46.57 -38.32
N CYS A 15 -41.00 47.21 -39.20
CA CYS A 15 -40.42 48.55 -39.00
C CYS A 15 -41.08 49.62 -39.87
N LEU A 16 -42.35 49.40 -40.22
CA LEU A 16 -43.18 50.36 -40.92
C LEU A 16 -44.24 50.93 -39.98
N ALA A 17 -44.55 52.22 -40.14
CA ALA A 17 -45.65 52.85 -39.42
C ALA A 17 -46.39 53.88 -40.28
N CYS A 18 -47.65 54.13 -39.91
CA CYS A 18 -48.54 55.08 -40.62
C CYS A 18 -48.81 56.38 -39.84
N ASP A 19 -48.37 56.43 -38.59
CA ASP A 19 -48.45 57.56 -37.66
C ASP A 19 -47.14 58.37 -37.62
N VAL A 20 -46.27 58.21 -38.63
CA VAL A 20 -45.01 58.96 -38.74
C VAL A 20 -45.31 60.46 -38.92
N PRO A 21 -44.83 61.35 -38.03
CA PRO A 21 -45.19 62.78 -38.05
C PRO A 21 -44.87 63.49 -39.37
N ALA A 22 -43.81 63.06 -40.05
CA ALA A 22 -43.37 63.62 -41.32
C ALA A 22 -44.23 63.18 -42.53
N ALA A 23 -45.00 62.09 -42.40
CA ALA A 23 -45.78 61.50 -43.47
C ALA A 23 -47.05 60.78 -42.93
N PRO A 24 -47.98 61.51 -42.30
CA PRO A 24 -49.17 60.89 -41.70
C PRO A 24 -50.05 60.24 -42.78
N GLY A 25 -50.39 58.96 -42.58
CA GLY A 25 -51.17 58.18 -43.54
C GLY A 25 -50.36 57.55 -44.67
N THR A 26 -49.04 57.75 -44.72
CA THR A 26 -48.13 57.06 -45.65
C THR A 26 -47.31 56.03 -44.89
N CYS A 27 -47.38 54.77 -45.30
CA CYS A 27 -46.61 53.70 -44.69
C CYS A 27 -45.11 53.88 -44.94
N SER A 28 -44.38 54.31 -43.90
CA SER A 28 -42.97 54.71 -44.00
C SER A 28 -42.11 53.95 -43.00
N PRO A 29 -40.82 53.70 -43.32
CA PRO A 29 -39.90 53.10 -42.35
C PRO A 29 -39.68 54.05 -41.17
N ILE A 30 -39.56 53.47 -39.97
CA ILE A 30 -39.37 54.22 -38.73
C ILE A 30 -38.01 53.93 -38.09
N SER A 31 -37.55 54.87 -37.27
CA SER A 31 -36.39 54.67 -36.39
C SER A 31 -36.85 54.49 -34.95
N GLY A 32 -36.35 53.46 -34.26
CA GLY A 32 -36.70 53.13 -32.88
C GLY A 32 -37.56 51.86 -32.74
N ALA A 33 -38.41 51.82 -31.72
CA ALA A 33 -39.26 50.67 -31.44
C ALA A 33 -40.38 50.53 -32.50
N PRO A 34 -40.78 49.30 -32.88
CA PRO A 34 -41.96 49.06 -33.71
C PRO A 34 -43.22 49.75 -33.16
N HIS A 35 -43.96 50.43 -34.03
CA HIS A 35 -45.20 51.11 -33.64
C HIS A 35 -46.41 50.17 -33.58
N GLY A 36 -47.46 50.62 -32.88
CA GLY A 36 -48.75 49.95 -32.82
C GLY A 36 -48.70 48.61 -32.07
N ALA A 37 -49.32 47.58 -32.65
CA ALA A 37 -49.40 46.23 -32.07
C ALA A 37 -48.28 45.29 -32.58
N ARG A 38 -47.27 45.82 -33.27
CA ARG A 38 -46.20 45.00 -33.86
C ARG A 38 -45.30 44.43 -32.77
N PRO A 39 -44.77 43.21 -32.93
CA PRO A 39 -43.83 42.63 -31.97
C PRO A 39 -42.57 43.50 -31.85
N PRO A 40 -42.06 43.72 -30.63
CA PRO A 40 -40.79 44.42 -30.43
C PRO A 40 -39.63 43.67 -31.09
N CYS A 41 -38.55 44.40 -31.37
CA CYS A 41 -37.31 43.86 -31.90
C CYS A 41 -36.54 43.06 -30.83
N ALA A 42 -37.00 41.84 -30.54
CA ALA A 42 -36.39 40.99 -29.51
C ALA A 42 -34.97 40.56 -29.90
N GLY A 43 -34.08 40.53 -28.90
CA GLY A 43 -32.71 40.03 -29.01
C GLY A 43 -32.25 39.39 -27.69
N ALA A 44 -31.01 38.91 -27.66
CA ALA A 44 -30.42 38.25 -26.49
C ALA A 44 -30.15 39.27 -25.36
N GLY A 45 -31.10 39.38 -24.44
CA GLY A 45 -31.08 40.39 -23.37
C GLY A 45 -31.07 41.80 -23.94
N SER A 46 -30.87 42.81 -23.09
CA SER A 46 -30.84 44.22 -23.51
C SER A 46 -29.63 44.58 -24.37
N ALA A 47 -28.59 43.75 -24.39
CA ALA A 47 -27.36 44.04 -25.10
C ALA A 47 -27.49 43.83 -26.61
N CYS A 48 -28.22 42.81 -27.07
CA CYS A 48 -28.40 42.53 -28.50
C CYS A 48 -29.82 42.82 -29.00
N GLU A 49 -30.59 43.67 -28.31
CA GLU A 49 -31.90 44.09 -28.80
C GLU A 49 -31.78 44.84 -30.13
N GLY A 50 -32.70 44.56 -31.05
CA GLY A 50 -32.74 45.23 -32.33
C GLY A 50 -33.50 46.56 -32.25
N THR A 51 -33.35 47.37 -33.27
CA THR A 51 -34.14 48.59 -33.45
C THR A 51 -34.46 48.76 -34.93
N CYS A 52 -35.57 49.42 -35.24
CA CYS A 52 -35.80 49.90 -36.59
C CYS A 52 -34.81 51.03 -36.87
N ASP A 53 -34.12 50.99 -38.00
CA ASP A 53 -33.07 51.95 -38.37
C ASP A 53 -33.57 53.06 -39.30
N GLY A 54 -34.85 53.02 -39.70
CA GLY A 54 -35.44 53.96 -40.64
C GLY A 54 -35.18 53.62 -42.11
N THR A 55 -34.52 52.51 -42.42
CA THR A 55 -34.19 52.08 -43.78
C THR A 55 -34.68 50.68 -44.12
N GLU A 56 -34.64 49.74 -43.18
CA GLU A 56 -35.14 48.37 -43.38
C GLU A 56 -36.62 48.25 -42.94
N PRO A 57 -37.58 48.14 -43.88
CA PRO A 57 -39.00 48.20 -43.54
C PRO A 57 -39.54 46.87 -43.00
N LEU A 58 -38.91 45.76 -43.36
CA LEU A 58 -39.42 44.42 -43.07
C LEU A 58 -38.84 43.80 -41.79
N ALA A 59 -37.69 44.28 -41.32
CA ALA A 59 -36.96 43.67 -40.21
C ALA A 59 -36.25 44.72 -39.36
N CYS A 60 -35.95 44.36 -38.11
CA CYS A 60 -35.10 45.16 -37.24
C CYS A 60 -33.63 44.99 -37.62
N THR A 61 -32.84 46.01 -37.31
CA THR A 61 -31.37 45.98 -37.39
C THR A 61 -30.80 45.70 -36.01
N TYR A 62 -29.81 44.82 -35.94
CA TYR A 62 -29.24 44.32 -34.68
C TYR A 62 -27.77 44.71 -34.54
N PRO A 63 -27.28 44.92 -33.30
CA PRO A 63 -25.85 45.16 -33.04
C PRO A 63 -24.99 43.98 -33.51
N GLY A 64 -23.81 44.28 -34.05
CA GLY A 64 -22.84 43.30 -34.53
C GLY A 64 -21.72 43.02 -33.53
N ALA A 65 -20.60 42.50 -34.06
CA ALA A 65 -19.47 42.04 -33.27
C ALA A 65 -18.74 43.16 -32.49
N GLU A 66 -19.09 44.42 -32.73
CA GLU A 66 -18.62 45.59 -32.00
C GLU A 66 -19.21 45.73 -30.59
N LEU A 67 -20.35 45.08 -30.31
CA LEU A 67 -21.03 45.19 -29.02
C LEU A 67 -20.88 43.91 -28.18
N ALA A 68 -20.18 44.03 -27.05
CA ALA A 68 -20.06 42.94 -26.08
C ALA A 68 -21.42 42.70 -25.39
N CYS A 69 -21.88 41.45 -25.42
CA CYS A 69 -23.18 41.04 -24.87
C CYS A 69 -23.06 40.20 -23.59
N ARG A 70 -21.88 39.60 -23.35
CA ARG A 70 -21.59 38.83 -22.14
C ARG A 70 -20.09 38.90 -21.82
N SER A 71 -19.74 39.11 -20.55
CA SER A 71 -18.37 38.95 -20.06
C SER A 71 -18.00 37.46 -19.96
N ALA A 72 -16.71 37.14 -19.92
CA ALA A 72 -16.30 35.80 -19.54
C ALA A 72 -16.67 35.55 -18.06
N GLY A 73 -16.87 34.28 -17.70
CA GLY A 73 -17.15 33.86 -16.34
C GLY A 73 -16.94 32.36 -16.20
N CYS A 74 -16.55 31.88 -15.02
CA CYS A 74 -16.29 30.47 -14.78
C CYS A 74 -17.02 29.99 -13.53
N GLU A 75 -17.95 29.08 -13.71
CA GLU A 75 -18.76 28.53 -12.63
C GLU A 75 -18.86 27.01 -12.78
N GLU A 76 -18.92 26.29 -11.66
CA GLU A 76 -19.09 24.83 -11.63
C GLU A 76 -18.11 24.03 -12.52
N GLY A 77 -16.88 24.54 -12.71
CA GLY A 77 -15.85 23.89 -13.52
C GLY A 77 -16.04 24.07 -15.04
N VAL A 78 -16.92 24.97 -15.46
CA VAL A 78 -17.16 25.32 -16.86
C VAL A 78 -16.96 26.83 -17.05
N SER A 79 -16.04 27.19 -17.93
CA SER A 79 -15.82 28.57 -18.36
C SER A 79 -16.77 28.92 -19.50
N SER A 80 -17.56 29.97 -19.31
CA SER A 80 -18.27 30.67 -20.38
C SER A 80 -17.36 31.77 -20.94
N LEU A 81 -17.09 31.71 -22.24
CA LEU A 81 -16.28 32.74 -22.89
C LEU A 81 -17.09 34.02 -23.08
N GLY A 82 -16.40 35.16 -23.03
CA GLY A 82 -17.00 36.43 -23.42
C GLY A 82 -17.52 36.38 -24.86
N ALA A 83 -18.60 37.09 -25.14
CA ALA A 83 -19.24 37.11 -26.44
C ALA A 83 -19.69 38.51 -26.85
N THR A 84 -19.78 38.71 -28.16
CA THR A 84 -20.33 39.90 -28.80
C THR A 84 -21.58 39.53 -29.61
N CYS A 85 -22.43 40.51 -29.90
CA CYS A 85 -23.63 40.28 -30.70
C CYS A 85 -23.26 39.81 -32.12
N ASP A 86 -24.07 38.94 -32.72
CA ASP A 86 -23.79 38.33 -34.02
C ASP A 86 -24.36 39.11 -35.22
N GLY A 87 -25.00 40.27 -34.99
CA GLY A 87 -25.72 41.02 -36.02
C GLY A 87 -27.09 40.45 -36.40
N ALA A 88 -27.51 39.35 -35.76
CA ALA A 88 -28.83 38.73 -35.91
C ALA A 88 -29.64 38.75 -34.59
N GLY A 89 -29.16 39.50 -33.59
CA GLY A 89 -29.80 39.62 -32.27
C GLY A 89 -29.43 38.51 -31.29
N THR A 90 -28.44 37.67 -31.61
CA THR A 90 -28.00 36.59 -30.71
C THR A 90 -26.71 36.97 -29.99
N CYS A 91 -26.59 36.49 -28.75
CA CYS A 91 -25.35 36.49 -27.98
C CYS A 91 -24.83 35.04 -27.88
N PRO A 92 -23.89 34.60 -28.75
CA PRO A 92 -23.46 33.21 -28.80
C PRO A 92 -22.88 32.74 -27.46
N LEU A 93 -23.24 31.53 -27.05
CA LEU A 93 -22.71 30.90 -25.84
C LEU A 93 -21.67 29.86 -26.23
N VAL A 94 -20.43 30.10 -25.81
CA VAL A 94 -19.32 29.14 -25.97
C VAL A 94 -18.82 28.77 -24.59
N THR A 95 -18.82 27.47 -24.29
CA THR A 95 -18.42 26.92 -23.00
C THR A 95 -17.21 26.01 -23.14
N LEU A 96 -16.33 26.03 -22.14
CA LEU A 96 -15.14 25.19 -22.03
C LEU A 96 -15.11 24.50 -20.67
N ALA A 97 -15.03 23.17 -20.65
CA ALA A 97 -14.80 22.42 -19.41
C ALA A 97 -13.36 22.66 -18.92
N CYS A 98 -13.20 22.95 -17.64
CA CYS A 98 -11.91 23.33 -17.08
C CYS A 98 -11.01 22.16 -16.70
N ALA A 99 -11.57 20.95 -16.55
CA ALA A 99 -10.80 19.76 -16.21
C ALA A 99 -9.58 19.61 -17.14
N PRO A 100 -8.36 19.42 -16.59
CA PRO A 100 -8.06 19.01 -15.20
C PRO A 100 -7.90 20.14 -14.17
N TYR A 101 -8.18 21.38 -14.54
CA TYR A 101 -8.01 22.56 -13.69
C TYR A 101 -9.35 23.05 -13.12
N HIS A 102 -9.30 23.73 -11.98
CA HIS A 102 -10.46 24.46 -11.45
C HIS A 102 -10.73 25.76 -12.22
N CYS A 103 -11.92 26.31 -12.01
CA CYS A 103 -12.23 27.67 -12.41
C CYS A 103 -11.32 28.66 -11.66
N GLY A 104 -10.74 29.60 -12.40
CA GLY A 104 -10.24 30.86 -11.86
C GLY A 104 -11.37 31.87 -11.75
N VAL A 105 -11.03 33.16 -11.70
CA VAL A 105 -12.03 34.25 -11.55
C VAL A 105 -12.98 34.34 -12.74
N ASP A 106 -12.45 34.39 -13.97
CA ASP A 106 -13.25 34.60 -15.19
C ASP A 106 -13.04 33.51 -16.24
N ALA A 107 -12.10 32.59 -16.02
CA ALA A 107 -11.73 31.53 -16.95
C ALA A 107 -11.14 30.32 -16.22
N CYS A 108 -11.04 29.19 -16.90
CA CYS A 108 -10.32 28.03 -16.38
C CYS A 108 -8.87 28.40 -16.05
N LEU A 109 -8.35 27.89 -14.93
CA LEU A 109 -6.91 27.92 -14.70
C LEU A 109 -6.21 27.11 -15.80
N THR A 110 -4.97 27.50 -16.11
CA THR A 110 -4.13 26.81 -17.10
C THR A 110 -2.82 26.32 -16.51
N THR A 111 -2.52 26.77 -15.30
CA THR A 111 -1.40 26.35 -14.47
C THR A 111 -1.91 26.12 -13.06
N CYS A 112 -1.16 25.35 -12.27
CA CYS A 112 -1.41 25.16 -10.86
C CYS A 112 -0.20 25.65 -10.05
N THR A 113 -0.46 26.07 -8.83
CA THR A 113 0.55 26.37 -7.80
C THR A 113 0.44 25.40 -6.63
N SER A 114 -0.76 24.84 -6.42
CA SER A 114 -1.04 23.81 -5.44
C SER A 114 -2.00 22.79 -6.02
N SER A 115 -2.11 21.61 -5.38
CA SER A 115 -3.08 20.59 -5.77
C SER A 115 -4.54 21.04 -5.63
N GLY A 116 -4.83 22.13 -4.91
CA GLY A 116 -6.17 22.73 -4.84
C GLY A 116 -6.60 23.47 -6.10
N ASP A 117 -5.66 23.78 -7.01
CA ASP A 117 -5.95 24.37 -8.32
C ASP A 117 -6.40 23.30 -9.35
N CYS A 118 -6.29 22.03 -8.98
CA CYS A 118 -6.61 20.88 -9.81
C CYS A 118 -7.92 20.25 -9.36
N VAL A 119 -8.74 19.81 -10.31
CA VAL A 119 -9.99 19.11 -10.00
C VAL A 119 -9.72 17.81 -9.24
N GLU A 120 -10.74 17.28 -8.58
CA GLU A 120 -10.64 16.01 -7.86
C GLU A 120 -10.05 14.90 -8.74
N GLY A 121 -9.15 14.09 -8.16
CA GLY A 121 -8.40 13.08 -8.88
C GLY A 121 -7.13 13.58 -9.58
N TYR A 122 -6.81 14.87 -9.48
CA TYR A 122 -5.57 15.46 -9.98
C TYR A 122 -4.73 16.08 -8.84
N TYR A 123 -3.45 16.30 -9.11
CA TYR A 123 -2.49 16.96 -8.21
C TYR A 123 -1.57 17.87 -9.03
N CYS A 124 -0.95 18.85 -8.38
CA CYS A 124 -0.07 19.79 -9.07
C CYS A 124 1.35 19.25 -9.18
N ASP A 125 1.83 19.02 -10.41
CA ASP A 125 3.22 18.65 -10.69
C ASP A 125 3.85 19.65 -11.66
N GLY A 126 4.79 20.47 -11.16
CA GLY A 126 5.53 21.41 -12.01
C GLY A 126 4.65 22.36 -12.80
N GLN A 127 3.63 22.94 -12.15
CA GLN A 127 2.61 23.84 -12.73
C GLN A 127 1.57 23.19 -13.64
N ARG A 128 1.51 21.85 -13.69
CA ARG A 128 0.52 21.12 -14.49
C ARG A 128 -0.29 20.20 -13.60
N CYS A 129 -1.61 20.24 -13.74
CA CYS A 129 -2.47 19.26 -13.08
C CYS A 129 -2.28 17.89 -13.74
N ARG A 130 -1.77 16.93 -12.98
CA ARG A 130 -1.59 15.53 -13.39
C ARG A 130 -2.57 14.64 -12.66
N ALA A 131 -3.02 13.58 -13.33
CA ALA A 131 -3.89 12.60 -12.70
C ALA A 131 -3.14 11.93 -11.54
N ARG A 132 -3.82 11.79 -10.41
CA ARG A 132 -3.36 11.00 -9.28
C ARG A 132 -3.22 9.54 -9.68
N LEU A 133 -2.25 8.89 -9.09
CA LEU A 133 -1.88 7.51 -9.31
C LEU A 133 -2.81 6.59 -8.50
N ALA A 134 -3.22 5.49 -9.14
CA ALA A 134 -3.91 4.42 -8.46
C ALA A 134 -3.00 3.68 -7.47
N ASP A 135 -3.61 2.94 -6.55
CA ASP A 135 -2.87 2.11 -5.60
C ASP A 135 -1.95 1.11 -6.32
N GLY A 136 -0.77 0.89 -5.75
CA GLY A 136 0.27 -0.01 -6.27
C GLY A 136 1.19 0.63 -7.31
N ARG A 137 0.98 1.90 -7.66
CA ARG A 137 1.92 2.68 -8.48
C ARG A 137 3.01 3.28 -7.62
N SER A 138 4.22 3.39 -8.16
CA SER A 138 5.35 4.07 -7.50
C SER A 138 5.04 5.54 -7.29
N CYS A 139 5.38 6.08 -6.13
CA CYS A 139 5.21 7.48 -5.78
C CYS A 139 6.41 7.98 -4.97
N ASP A 140 6.63 9.28 -5.01
CA ASP A 140 7.62 9.97 -4.16
C ASP A 140 6.94 10.83 -3.08
N ASP A 141 5.67 11.17 -3.27
CA ASP A 141 4.90 12.03 -2.37
C ASP A 141 3.44 11.55 -2.25
N ALA A 142 2.85 11.77 -1.08
CA ALA A 142 1.48 11.39 -0.76
C ALA A 142 0.44 12.02 -1.71
N GLU A 143 0.66 13.26 -2.16
CA GLU A 143 -0.24 13.96 -3.07
C GLU A 143 -0.32 13.33 -4.46
N GLN A 144 0.65 12.50 -4.84
CA GLN A 144 0.62 11.78 -6.11
C GLN A 144 -0.46 10.69 -6.11
N CYS A 145 -0.87 10.20 -4.95
CA CYS A 145 -1.74 9.03 -4.83
C CYS A 145 -3.22 9.42 -4.72
N LEU A 146 -4.11 8.60 -5.30
CA LEU A 146 -5.56 8.74 -5.13
C LEU A 146 -5.97 8.57 -3.66
N SER A 147 -5.30 7.67 -2.95
CA SER A 147 -5.49 7.46 -1.52
C SER A 147 -4.89 8.56 -0.64
N ALA A 148 -4.18 9.52 -1.24
CA ALA A 148 -3.33 10.52 -0.56
C ALA A 148 -2.27 9.89 0.36
N ARG A 149 -1.79 8.69 0.03
CA ARG A 149 -0.84 7.92 0.84
C ARG A 149 0.23 7.29 -0.03
N CYS A 150 1.45 7.79 0.11
CA CYS A 150 2.64 7.19 -0.46
C CYS A 150 3.42 6.50 0.66
N VAL A 151 3.34 5.17 0.74
CA VAL A 151 3.98 4.38 1.80
C VAL A 151 4.86 3.32 1.14
N ASP A 152 6.07 3.13 1.66
CA ASP A 152 7.07 2.23 1.09
C ASP A 152 7.37 2.52 -0.41
N GLY A 153 7.23 3.78 -0.82
CA GLY A 153 7.46 4.24 -2.20
C GLY A 153 6.35 3.86 -3.19
N VAL A 154 5.18 3.42 -2.71
CA VAL A 154 4.02 3.05 -3.52
C VAL A 154 2.73 3.67 -2.98
N CYS A 155 1.75 3.90 -3.87
CA CYS A 155 0.44 4.41 -3.49
C CYS A 155 -0.37 3.32 -2.77
N CYS A 156 -0.89 3.62 -1.59
CA CYS A 156 -1.43 2.61 -0.68
C CYS A 156 -2.88 2.83 -0.32
N ASP A 157 -3.64 1.75 -0.18
CA ASP A 157 -5.03 1.76 0.29
C ASP A 157 -5.20 2.21 1.75
N GLY A 158 -4.10 2.29 2.51
CA GLY A 158 -4.07 2.72 3.90
C GLY A 158 -2.70 3.28 4.33
N PRO A 159 -2.58 3.77 5.58
CA PRO A 159 -1.34 4.36 6.10
C PRO A 159 -0.23 3.33 6.38
N CYS A 160 -0.59 2.05 6.47
CA CYS A 160 0.30 0.97 6.88
C CYS A 160 1.07 1.27 8.19
N ASP A 161 0.37 1.76 9.23
CA ASP A 161 0.94 2.19 10.52
C ASP A 161 1.44 1.01 11.39
N GLY A 162 1.06 -0.23 11.06
CA GLY A 162 1.52 -1.41 11.79
C GLY A 162 3.01 -1.69 11.56
N GLN A 163 3.70 -2.15 12.61
CA GLN A 163 5.13 -2.46 12.55
C GLN A 163 5.47 -3.51 11.49
N CYS A 164 4.56 -4.45 11.26
CA CYS A 164 4.71 -5.57 10.35
C CYS A 164 3.85 -5.42 9.08
N GLU A 165 3.52 -4.19 8.71
CA GLU A 165 2.82 -3.88 7.46
C GLU A 165 3.79 -3.40 6.38
N ALA A 166 3.44 -3.70 5.14
CA ALA A 166 4.06 -3.10 3.98
C ALA A 166 3.07 -2.96 2.84
N CYS A 167 3.35 -1.99 1.97
CA CYS A 167 2.52 -1.70 0.80
C CYS A 167 3.20 -2.09 -0.52
N ASP A 168 4.52 -2.23 -0.50
CA ASP A 168 5.37 -2.63 -1.62
C ASP A 168 5.50 -4.16 -1.76
N LEU A 169 4.66 -4.93 -1.04
CA LEU A 169 4.70 -6.39 -1.05
C LEU A 169 4.34 -6.94 -2.44
N ALA A 170 5.27 -7.69 -3.04
CA ALA A 170 5.05 -8.33 -4.33
C ALA A 170 3.81 -9.25 -4.29
N GLY A 171 2.90 -9.06 -5.26
CA GLY A 171 1.61 -9.76 -5.32
C GLY A 171 0.45 -9.03 -4.62
N SER A 172 0.75 -8.03 -3.79
CA SER A 172 -0.22 -7.19 -3.07
C SER A 172 0.11 -5.70 -3.14
N LEU A 173 0.76 -5.26 -4.23
CA LEU A 173 1.17 -3.87 -4.41
C LEU A 173 0.00 -2.91 -4.23
N GLY A 174 0.18 -1.93 -3.35
CA GLY A 174 -0.85 -0.93 -3.03
C GLY A 174 -1.82 -1.33 -1.93
N ARG A 175 -1.71 -2.54 -1.40
CA ARG A 175 -2.50 -3.00 -0.25
C ARG A 175 -1.62 -3.16 0.98
N CYS A 176 -1.94 -2.45 2.05
CA CYS A 176 -1.29 -2.65 3.34
C CYS A 176 -1.51 -4.09 3.84
N SER A 177 -0.45 -4.89 3.79
CA SER A 177 -0.49 -6.32 4.07
C SER A 177 0.56 -6.69 5.12
N ALA A 178 0.29 -7.75 5.90
CA ALA A 178 1.28 -8.29 6.83
C ALA A 178 2.47 -8.85 6.04
N VAL A 179 3.68 -8.57 6.50
CA VAL A 179 4.91 -9.14 5.94
C VAL A 179 5.44 -10.28 6.79
N SER A 180 6.25 -11.15 6.19
CA SER A 180 7.00 -12.18 6.90
C SER A 180 8.48 -11.78 6.95
N GLY A 181 9.14 -11.97 8.10
CA GLY A 181 10.54 -11.61 8.32
C GLY A 181 10.70 -10.28 9.05
N GLU A 182 11.67 -9.48 8.65
CA GLU A 182 11.93 -8.17 9.28
C GLU A 182 10.89 -7.11 8.85
N PRO A 183 10.54 -6.16 9.73
CA PRO A 183 9.78 -4.96 9.39
C PRO A 183 10.32 -4.23 8.15
N ARG A 184 9.42 -3.74 7.30
CA ARG A 184 9.77 -3.04 6.04
C ARG A 184 9.99 -1.54 6.23
N GLY A 185 10.89 -1.00 5.40
CA GLY A 185 11.17 0.43 5.33
C GLY A 185 11.85 0.96 6.58
N GLU A 186 11.40 2.11 7.06
CA GLU A 186 11.95 2.79 8.25
C GLU A 186 11.26 2.37 9.55
N ARG A 187 10.41 1.34 9.51
CA ARG A 187 9.70 0.86 10.70
C ARG A 187 10.67 0.30 11.74
N ALA A 188 10.32 0.50 13.01
CA ALA A 188 11.11 0.01 14.13
C ALA A 188 11.30 -1.51 14.03
N GLN A 189 12.56 -1.95 14.06
CA GLN A 189 12.92 -3.36 13.96
C GLN A 189 12.43 -4.14 15.18
N CYS A 190 12.19 -5.43 14.99
CA CYS A 190 11.78 -6.31 16.07
C CYS A 190 12.88 -6.42 17.13
N SER A 191 12.48 -6.27 18.40
CA SER A 191 13.37 -6.46 19.54
C SER A 191 13.66 -7.93 19.83
N GLY A 192 14.55 -8.20 20.77
CA GLY A 192 14.74 -9.51 21.37
C GLY A 192 16.22 -9.87 21.59
N GLN A 193 16.44 -10.95 22.33
CA GLN A 193 17.77 -11.41 22.72
C GLN A 193 18.11 -12.74 22.05
N ALA A 194 19.35 -12.88 21.59
CA ALA A 194 19.85 -14.11 20.97
C ALA A 194 18.87 -14.67 19.92
N SER A 195 18.50 -15.95 20.04
CA SER A 195 17.56 -16.62 19.13
C SER A 195 16.08 -16.26 19.35
N CYS A 196 15.77 -15.40 20.32
CA CYS A 196 14.42 -14.93 20.67
C CYS A 196 14.04 -13.62 19.98
N GLN A 197 14.84 -13.13 19.01
CA GLN A 197 14.48 -11.96 18.24
C GLN A 197 13.12 -12.17 17.54
N GLY A 198 12.22 -11.19 17.71
CA GLY A 198 10.91 -11.22 17.07
C GLY A 198 11.03 -11.08 15.56
N LEU A 199 10.04 -11.59 14.84
CA LEU A 199 9.89 -11.41 13.41
C LEU A 199 8.41 -11.20 13.08
N CYS A 200 8.12 -10.56 11.96
CA CYS A 200 6.80 -10.53 11.39
C CYS A 200 6.45 -11.93 10.86
N ASP A 201 5.27 -12.43 11.20
CA ASP A 201 4.81 -13.81 10.92
C ASP A 201 3.99 -13.91 9.63
N GLY A 202 3.78 -12.81 8.90
CA GLY A 202 2.89 -12.74 7.73
C GLY A 202 1.40 -12.69 8.05
N THR A 203 1.01 -12.57 9.33
CA THR A 203 -0.39 -12.53 9.76
C THR A 203 -0.66 -11.32 10.68
N SER A 204 0.17 -11.18 11.71
CA SER A 204 0.14 -10.10 12.70
C SER A 204 0.67 -8.81 12.07
N ARG A 205 -0.23 -7.87 11.81
CA ARG A 205 0.08 -6.60 11.14
C ARG A 205 0.69 -5.56 12.10
N ALA A 206 0.18 -5.48 13.32
CA ALA A 206 0.52 -4.39 14.24
C ALA A 206 1.89 -4.55 14.91
N SER A 207 2.37 -5.77 15.11
CA SER A 207 3.53 -6.07 15.95
C SER A 207 4.26 -7.34 15.52
N CYS A 208 5.54 -7.43 15.87
CA CYS A 208 6.33 -8.66 15.72
C CYS A 208 5.78 -9.80 16.57
N THR A 209 6.00 -11.03 16.10
CA THR A 209 5.75 -12.26 16.84
C THR A 209 7.07 -12.80 17.38
N PHE A 210 7.09 -13.20 18.64
CA PHE A 210 8.29 -13.66 19.32
C PHE A 210 8.24 -15.18 19.52
N PRO A 211 9.39 -15.88 19.41
CA PRO A 211 9.46 -17.29 19.74
C PRO A 211 9.09 -17.54 21.22
N GLY A 212 8.28 -18.58 21.48
CA GLY A 212 7.93 -19.02 22.83
C GLY A 212 8.91 -20.05 23.38
N SER A 213 8.51 -20.75 24.45
CA SER A 213 9.36 -21.68 25.21
C SER A 213 9.83 -22.91 24.41
N SER A 214 9.26 -23.18 23.24
CA SER A 214 9.77 -24.22 22.32
C SER A 214 11.08 -23.84 21.64
N ARG A 215 11.55 -22.60 21.79
CA ARG A 215 12.81 -22.11 21.22
C ARG A 215 13.86 -21.96 22.32
N GLU A 216 14.88 -22.80 22.25
CA GLU A 216 16.08 -22.65 23.10
C GLU A 216 16.90 -21.44 22.66
N CYS A 217 17.35 -20.66 23.63
CA CYS A 217 18.14 -19.44 23.45
C CYS A 217 19.50 -19.48 24.13
N ALA A 218 19.69 -20.36 25.11
CA ALA A 218 21.00 -20.76 25.58
C ALA A 218 20.99 -22.25 25.96
N PRO A 219 22.05 -23.01 25.63
CA PRO A 219 22.16 -24.40 26.05
C PRO A 219 22.29 -24.50 27.57
N ALA A 220 21.95 -25.68 28.12
CA ALA A 220 22.21 -25.97 29.53
C ALA A 220 23.72 -25.89 29.82
N SER A 221 24.06 -25.33 30.99
CA SER A 221 25.44 -25.15 31.43
C SER A 221 25.56 -25.49 32.91
N CYS A 222 26.71 -26.02 33.33
CA CYS A 222 26.95 -26.38 34.73
C CYS A 222 28.26 -25.75 35.18
N LEU A 223 28.20 -24.91 36.22
CA LEU A 223 29.35 -24.19 36.76
C LEU A 223 29.33 -24.27 38.28
N ALA A 224 30.47 -24.68 38.87
CA ALA A 224 30.65 -24.76 40.32
C ALA A 224 29.56 -25.59 41.05
N GLY A 225 29.18 -26.74 40.48
CA GLY A 225 28.19 -27.64 41.08
C GLY A 225 26.73 -27.18 40.95
N ILE A 226 26.46 -26.12 40.17
CA ILE A 226 25.11 -25.63 39.88
C ILE A 226 24.83 -25.84 38.39
N LEU A 227 23.86 -26.70 38.10
CA LEU A 227 23.30 -26.88 36.77
C LEU A 227 22.29 -25.74 36.50
N SER A 228 22.54 -24.98 35.45
CA SER A 228 21.54 -24.11 34.82
C SER A 228 20.94 -24.86 33.64
N GLU A 229 19.66 -25.18 33.71
CA GLU A 229 18.96 -25.80 32.59
C GLU A 229 18.96 -24.87 31.36
N ALA A 230 18.66 -25.44 30.19
CA ALA A 230 18.60 -24.68 28.96
C ALA A 230 17.62 -23.50 29.10
N ALA A 231 18.05 -22.32 28.67
CA ALA A 231 17.21 -21.15 28.65
C ALA A 231 16.33 -21.18 27.40
N THR A 232 15.06 -20.81 27.55
CA THR A 232 14.09 -20.78 26.44
C THR A 232 13.48 -19.39 26.31
N CYS A 233 13.00 -19.07 25.11
CA CYS A 233 12.35 -17.79 24.88
C CYS A 233 11.04 -17.66 25.66
N ASP A 234 10.76 -16.46 26.17
CA ASP A 234 9.58 -16.17 27.00
C ASP A 234 8.33 -15.74 26.19
N GLY A 235 8.41 -15.69 24.85
CA GLY A 235 7.34 -15.18 24.00
C GLY A 235 7.23 -13.65 23.96
N GLN A 236 8.14 -12.93 24.60
CA GLN A 236 8.23 -11.45 24.61
C GLN A 236 9.60 -10.95 24.13
N GLY A 237 10.44 -11.87 23.63
CA GLY A 237 11.78 -11.59 23.12
C GLY A 237 12.89 -11.70 24.16
N GLY A 238 12.56 -12.07 25.40
CA GLY A 238 13.51 -12.37 26.45
C GLY A 238 13.99 -13.82 26.39
N CYS A 239 15.26 -14.04 26.74
CA CYS A 239 15.80 -15.38 26.99
C CYS A 239 15.64 -15.70 28.48
N ALA A 240 14.52 -16.34 28.84
CA ALA A 240 14.23 -16.69 30.22
C ALA A 240 15.19 -17.79 30.68
N GLN A 241 15.94 -17.49 31.74
CA GLN A 241 16.89 -18.43 32.33
C GLN A 241 16.15 -19.67 32.83
N GLY A 242 16.69 -20.85 32.51
CA GLY A 242 16.17 -22.11 33.04
C GLY A 242 16.33 -22.18 34.56
N PRO A 243 15.58 -23.06 35.24
CA PRO A 243 15.77 -23.28 36.66
C PRO A 243 17.20 -23.74 36.93
N THR A 244 17.72 -23.35 38.08
CA THR A 244 19.01 -23.82 38.56
C THR A 244 18.82 -24.97 39.55
N LEU A 245 19.64 -26.00 39.42
CA LEU A 245 19.67 -27.16 40.30
C LEU A 245 21.08 -27.29 40.88
N ALA A 246 21.21 -27.19 42.19
CA ALA A 246 22.44 -27.55 42.87
C ALA A 246 22.63 -29.07 42.82
N CYS A 247 23.72 -29.53 42.22
CA CYS A 247 24.00 -30.96 42.13
C CYS A 247 24.31 -31.50 43.53
N ALA A 248 23.67 -32.61 43.91
CA ALA A 248 23.86 -33.21 45.23
C ALA A 248 25.34 -33.53 45.50
N SER A 249 26.06 -33.98 44.47
CA SER A 249 27.52 -34.20 44.39
C SER A 249 28.37 -32.96 44.67
N GLY A 250 27.84 -31.75 44.46
CA GLY A 250 28.65 -30.54 44.35
C GLY A 250 29.49 -30.46 43.07
N GLU A 251 29.39 -31.46 42.18
CA GLU A 251 30.15 -31.56 40.93
C GLU A 251 29.23 -31.79 39.73
N CYS A 252 29.67 -31.34 38.57
CA CYS A 252 28.97 -31.41 37.29
C CYS A 252 29.70 -32.38 36.35
N ILE A 253 28.97 -33.24 35.63
CA ILE A 253 29.52 -34.00 34.50
C ILE A 253 28.86 -33.50 33.22
N GLY A 254 29.62 -32.73 32.42
CA GLY A 254 29.09 -32.04 31.25
C GLY A 254 28.03 -30.98 31.62
N SER A 255 26.85 -31.06 31.00
CA SER A 255 25.70 -30.17 31.24
C SER A 255 24.61 -30.82 32.10
N ALA A 256 24.97 -31.76 32.98
CA ALA A 256 24.02 -32.46 33.85
C ALA A 256 24.57 -32.69 35.27
N CYS A 257 23.67 -32.75 36.25
CA CYS A 257 23.97 -33.29 37.57
C CYS A 257 23.97 -34.82 37.47
N ALA A 258 25.11 -35.38 37.07
CA ALA A 258 25.28 -36.80 36.86
C ALA A 258 26.46 -37.38 37.66
N CYS A 259 26.51 -38.71 37.74
CA CYS A 259 27.62 -39.48 38.31
C CYS A 259 27.95 -40.64 37.35
N GLU A 260 29.23 -41.00 37.20
CA GLU A 260 29.65 -42.21 36.49
C GLU A 260 30.15 -43.27 37.47
N LEU A 261 30.69 -42.84 38.60
CA LEU A 261 31.26 -43.67 39.66
C LEU A 261 30.69 -43.28 41.02
N GLN A 262 30.77 -44.22 41.97
CA GLN A 262 30.35 -43.98 43.35
C GLN A 262 31.15 -42.87 44.04
N SER A 263 32.38 -42.61 43.59
CA SER A 263 33.23 -41.52 44.07
C SER A 263 32.68 -40.13 43.78
N ASP A 264 31.80 -40.02 42.78
CA ASP A 264 31.28 -38.73 42.30
C ASP A 264 30.09 -38.26 43.15
N CYS A 265 29.57 -39.12 44.04
CA CYS A 265 28.48 -38.80 44.94
C CYS A 265 29.00 -38.48 46.35
N PRO A 266 28.40 -37.52 47.07
CA PRO A 266 28.83 -37.18 48.41
C PRO A 266 28.49 -38.31 49.39
N PRO A 267 29.10 -38.30 50.59
CA PRO A 267 28.73 -39.21 51.66
C PRO A 267 27.22 -39.19 51.91
N GLY A 268 26.59 -40.37 51.94
CA GLY A 268 25.13 -40.51 52.10
C GLY A 268 24.34 -40.68 50.79
N PHE A 269 24.99 -40.65 49.63
CA PHE A 269 24.37 -40.91 48.33
C PHE A 269 25.10 -42.02 47.57
N VAL A 270 24.37 -42.77 46.75
CA VAL A 270 24.90 -43.78 45.83
C VAL A 270 24.62 -43.40 44.39
N CYS A 271 25.57 -43.68 43.50
CA CYS A 271 25.36 -43.47 42.07
C CYS A 271 24.40 -44.54 41.55
N ALA A 272 23.18 -44.15 41.19
CA ALA A 272 22.12 -45.04 40.71
C ALA A 272 21.78 -44.69 39.26
N GLY A 273 22.35 -45.44 38.32
CA GLY A 273 22.39 -45.03 36.92
C GLY A 273 23.30 -43.81 36.79
N ASP A 274 22.75 -42.70 36.28
CA ASP A 274 23.51 -41.47 36.06
C ASP A 274 23.18 -40.40 37.12
N ARG A 275 22.64 -40.77 38.29
CA ARG A 275 22.15 -39.81 39.30
C ARG A 275 22.53 -40.26 40.72
N CYS A 276 22.98 -39.32 41.55
CA CYS A 276 23.20 -39.59 42.98
C CYS A 276 21.87 -39.72 43.72
N ALA A 277 21.50 -40.93 44.11
CA ALA A 277 20.31 -41.23 44.92
C ALA A 277 20.68 -41.34 46.40
N ARG A 278 19.83 -40.85 47.30
CA ARG A 278 20.08 -40.93 48.75
C ARG A 278 20.09 -42.39 49.20
N MET A 279 21.08 -42.80 49.98
CA MET A 279 21.07 -44.12 50.59
C MET A 279 19.83 -44.25 51.51
N PRO A 280 19.05 -45.33 51.43
CA PRO A 280 17.99 -45.58 52.40
C PRO A 280 18.58 -45.60 53.81
N ALA A 281 17.95 -44.87 54.74
CA ALA A 281 18.47 -44.67 56.10
C ALA A 281 18.52 -45.95 56.96
N ASP A 282 18.09 -47.10 56.43
CA ASP A 282 17.87 -48.32 57.21
C ASP A 282 18.82 -49.49 56.86
N ALA A 283 19.91 -49.24 56.13
CA ALA A 283 21.02 -50.20 56.08
C ALA A 283 21.89 -50.06 57.33
N GLY A 284 21.30 -50.37 58.49
CA GLY A 284 22.02 -50.47 59.76
C GLY A 284 23.08 -51.57 59.67
N VAL A 285 24.34 -51.17 59.53
CA VAL A 285 25.48 -52.05 59.81
C VAL A 285 25.66 -52.10 61.33
N THR A 286 25.19 -53.18 61.95
CA THR A 286 25.68 -53.57 63.27
C THR A 286 27.05 -54.20 63.09
N GLU A 287 28.09 -53.54 63.59
CA GLU A 287 29.41 -54.14 63.74
C GLU A 287 29.36 -55.30 64.75
N ALA A 288 29.57 -56.52 64.26
CA ALA A 288 30.13 -57.66 65.00
C ALA A 288 30.28 -58.83 64.01
N ASP A 289 31.49 -59.10 63.50
CA ASP A 289 32.42 -59.99 64.18
C ASP A 289 33.67 -60.21 63.30
N ALA A 290 34.83 -60.14 63.93
CA ALA A 290 36.09 -60.49 63.32
C ALA A 290 36.22 -62.03 63.29
N GLY A 291 36.20 -62.62 62.09
CA GLY A 291 36.33 -64.06 61.91
C GLY A 291 37.13 -64.40 60.66
N THR A 292 38.35 -64.85 60.90
CA THR A 292 39.40 -65.35 60.00
C THR A 292 38.95 -66.20 58.80
N ILE A 293 39.68 -65.99 57.71
CA ILE A 293 39.65 -66.66 56.39
C ILE A 293 39.79 -68.19 56.50
N PRO A 294 39.14 -68.96 55.61
CA PRO A 294 39.91 -69.94 54.85
C PRO A 294 39.70 -69.77 53.34
N SER A 295 40.83 -69.72 52.65
CA SER A 295 40.95 -69.96 51.22
C SER A 295 40.50 -71.38 50.92
N ASP A 296 39.71 -71.56 49.87
CA ASP A 296 39.98 -72.61 48.89
C ASP A 296 39.14 -72.42 47.62
N ASP A 297 39.83 -72.65 46.50
CA ASP A 297 39.33 -72.76 45.15
C ASP A 297 38.23 -73.81 45.02
N GLY A 298 37.19 -73.52 44.23
CA GLY A 298 36.24 -74.55 43.80
C GLY A 298 34.90 -74.05 43.31
N VAL A 299 34.81 -73.74 42.02
CA VAL A 299 33.54 -73.70 41.26
C VAL A 299 32.85 -75.08 41.37
N PRO A 300 31.49 -75.14 41.47
CA PRO A 300 30.71 -75.27 40.23
C PRO A 300 29.32 -74.59 40.22
N MET A 301 29.03 -73.95 39.08
CA MET A 301 27.83 -74.04 38.24
C MET A 301 26.53 -74.63 38.80
N TYR A 302 25.45 -73.82 38.93
CA TYR A 302 24.11 -74.08 38.33
C TYR A 302 23.15 -72.85 38.41
N SER A 303 22.64 -72.42 37.23
CA SER A 303 21.22 -72.08 36.92
C SER A 303 20.51 -70.94 37.70
N LEU A 304 19.88 -69.87 37.15
CA LEU A 304 19.06 -69.66 35.94
C LEU A 304 18.86 -68.13 35.68
N GLY A 305 18.61 -67.75 34.42
CA GLY A 305 17.81 -66.58 33.97
C GLY A 305 18.60 -65.28 33.71
N GLY A 306 18.88 -64.86 32.48
CA GLY A 306 17.96 -64.28 31.48
C GLY A 306 17.86 -62.75 31.71
N CYS A 307 18.21 -61.82 30.82
CA CYS A 307 17.97 -61.73 29.37
C CYS A 307 19.08 -60.93 28.66
N GLY A 308 19.53 -61.44 27.52
CA GLY A 308 20.42 -60.73 26.59
C GLY A 308 19.64 -59.93 25.55
N CYS A 309 20.20 -58.77 25.21
CA CYS A 309 19.83 -57.93 24.07
C CYS A 309 20.32 -58.57 22.75
N GLY A 310 19.44 -58.61 21.74
CA GLY A 310 19.72 -59.19 20.42
C GLY A 310 20.44 -58.22 19.48
N GLN A 311 21.40 -58.77 18.72
CA GLN A 311 21.98 -58.17 17.52
C GLN A 311 21.54 -58.94 16.26
N ALA A 312 21.24 -58.14 15.23
CA ALA A 312 21.66 -58.23 13.81
C ALA A 312 21.41 -59.48 12.91
N ALA A 313 21.05 -59.11 11.65
CA ALA A 313 21.22 -59.78 10.35
C ALA A 313 20.37 -61.04 10.04
N GLY A 314 19.81 -61.27 8.84
CA GLY A 314 19.85 -60.61 7.53
C GLY A 314 19.32 -61.56 6.43
N GLY A 315 18.90 -61.00 5.29
CA GLY A 315 18.69 -61.67 3.99
C GLY A 315 17.26 -62.20 3.69
N SER A 316 16.69 -62.17 2.48
CA SER A 316 17.12 -61.75 1.13
C SER A 316 15.92 -61.82 0.17
N GLY A 317 15.87 -60.93 -0.83
CA GLY A 317 15.43 -61.28 -2.19
C GLY A 317 14.01 -60.90 -2.63
N ALA A 318 13.91 -59.96 -3.57
CA ALA A 318 13.47 -60.24 -4.95
C ALA A 318 13.60 -59.00 -5.84
N ALA A 319 14.04 -59.25 -7.08
CA ALA A 319 14.42 -58.29 -8.09
C ALA A 319 13.25 -57.83 -8.97
N GLY A 320 13.43 -56.68 -9.63
CA GLY A 320 12.62 -56.28 -10.79
C GLY A 320 12.89 -54.85 -11.26
N MET A 321 13.77 -54.71 -12.27
CA MET A 321 13.69 -53.84 -13.48
C MET A 321 12.98 -52.46 -13.37
N LEU A 322 13.44 -51.33 -13.90
CA LEU A 322 14.10 -51.08 -15.20
C LEU A 322 14.43 -49.57 -15.34
N LEU A 323 15.50 -49.28 -16.10
CA LEU A 323 15.78 -48.10 -16.94
C LEU A 323 16.09 -46.70 -16.33
N ALA A 324 17.36 -46.36 -16.51
CA ALA A 324 17.91 -45.02 -16.62
C ALA A 324 17.33 -44.21 -17.79
N LEU A 325 17.28 -42.89 -17.64
CA LEU A 325 17.43 -41.94 -18.76
C LEU A 325 18.03 -40.61 -18.27
N LEU A 326 19.24 -40.35 -18.76
CA LEU A 326 19.89 -39.05 -18.83
C LEU A 326 19.09 -38.08 -19.72
N GLY A 327 19.08 -36.81 -19.36
CA GLY A 327 18.51 -35.73 -20.17
C GLY A 327 19.29 -34.42 -19.99
N LEU A 328 20.44 -34.33 -20.64
CA LEU A 328 21.10 -33.08 -21.02
C LEU A 328 20.27 -32.33 -22.09
N LEU A 329 20.60 -31.04 -22.27
CA LEU A 329 20.25 -30.09 -23.35
C LEU A 329 19.23 -29.02 -22.92
N ALA A 330 19.35 -27.74 -23.25
CA ALA A 330 20.40 -26.97 -23.88
C ALA A 330 20.09 -25.48 -23.67
N THR A 331 21.16 -24.70 -23.67
CA THR A 331 21.21 -23.25 -23.72
C THR A 331 20.38 -22.66 -24.88
N ARG A 332 19.50 -21.70 -24.58
CA ARG A 332 19.07 -20.70 -25.57
C ARG A 332 19.48 -19.30 -25.11
N ARG A 333 20.72 -18.94 -25.47
CA ARG A 333 21.17 -17.55 -25.59
C ARG A 333 20.29 -16.86 -26.65
N ARG A 334 19.38 -15.97 -26.22
CA ARG A 334 18.87 -14.93 -27.12
C ARG A 334 19.88 -13.79 -27.14
N ARG A 335 20.56 -13.65 -28.27
CA ARG A 335 21.28 -12.44 -28.67
C ARG A 335 20.24 -11.32 -28.83
N GLY A 336 20.21 -10.40 -27.86
CA GLY A 336 19.65 -9.06 -28.06
C GLY A 336 20.80 -8.14 -28.46
N SER A 337 20.82 -7.75 -29.72
CA SER A 337 21.84 -6.90 -30.30
C SER A 337 21.86 -5.53 -29.63
N PHE A 338 23.02 -5.20 -29.05
CA PHE A 338 23.44 -3.85 -28.73
C PHE A 338 23.60 -3.08 -30.06
N SER A 339 22.75 -2.09 -30.30
CA SER A 339 22.99 -1.06 -31.32
C SER A 339 23.42 0.21 -30.61
N ALA A 340 24.73 0.35 -30.43
CA ALA A 340 25.34 1.62 -30.12
C ALA A 340 25.39 2.45 -31.42
N SER A 341 24.56 3.50 -31.51
CA SER A 341 24.77 4.59 -32.46
C SER A 341 25.49 5.71 -31.73
N SER A 342 26.81 5.75 -31.87
CA SER A 342 27.60 6.96 -31.77
C SER A 342 27.47 7.74 -33.09
N ALA A 343 26.85 8.93 -33.04
CA ALA A 343 27.00 9.94 -34.07
C ALA A 343 27.24 11.31 -33.42
N THR A 344 28.52 11.62 -33.36
CA THR A 344 29.16 12.92 -33.22
C THR A 344 28.48 14.10 -33.95
N ARG A 345 28.54 15.26 -33.27
CA ARG A 345 28.78 16.64 -33.78
C ARG A 345 27.74 17.27 -34.72
N ARG A 346 27.18 18.40 -34.28
CA ARG A 346 27.46 19.73 -34.88
C ARG A 346 26.96 20.87 -33.98
N ALA A 347 27.91 21.65 -33.50
CA ALA A 347 27.73 23.07 -33.24
C ALA A 347 27.58 23.80 -34.59
N TYR A 348 26.64 24.75 -34.68
CA TYR A 348 26.69 26.03 -35.43
C TYR A 348 25.28 26.62 -35.58
N ARG A 349 24.85 27.46 -34.65
CA ARG A 349 24.41 28.86 -34.85
C ARG A 349 23.94 29.44 -33.53
#